data_AF-A0A3N0CHV8-F1
#
_entry.id   AF-A0A3N0CHV8-F1
#
_cell.length_a   1.000
_cell.length_b   1.000
_cell.length_c   1.000
_cell.angle_alpha   90.00
_cell.angle_beta   90.00
_cell.angle_gamma   90.00
#
_symmetry.space_group_name_H-M   'P 1'
#
loop_
_entity.id
_entity.type
_entity.pdbx_description
1 polymer ?
#
loop_
_entity_poly.entity_id
_entity_poly.type
_entity_poly.pdbx_seq_one_letter_code
_entity_poly.pdbx_strand_id
1 'polypeptide(L)'
;MRRELRVLVLFVVTLLAGAVLAVPSLPAAGADEPPAGAFEVDDALLRWGINNETNNRGAAPGTFNFVSAGKIGNPGEGGQVLTEASAGAKWANGKPAGWKASEGAVRVEKLRPDGDYGLATWAGLQTDRDGTALGGYAVNTKFSDHQVVLSGGTGSVDRTTKTATISWDGDFTIVYYSGYTFFYVSDPVLTVTQGVGRLTGTMSGYSSDMVDLTKWAAVPTRTNVVIADLGTVDLDKDLGFTASPKYLGVKVTGFDQVTSGQYFGSFPQSFMNFLKTVGIGAYFHSSGGSIDRNKVPLDLAVSYAAGSPIIPKTPEGEGENPPVTNTPPPPPPSPPARVVQPPGPVLPQQPAPVAAPAAAPVLAGVQPVATVMPALVLVSAETDDGGAGGPWVAGTALLVLAALIGAFPFLYQRLRRA
;
A
#
# COMPACT_ATOMS: atom_id res chain seq x y z
N MET A 1 -74.39 22.88 -39.19
CA MET A 1 -73.94 24.12 -38.51
C MET A 1 -72.44 24.27 -38.76
N ARG A 2 -71.99 25.50 -39.01
CA ARG A 2 -70.76 25.92 -39.71
C ARG A 2 -69.44 25.46 -39.06
N ARG A 3 -68.47 25.03 -39.90
CA ARG A 3 -67.13 25.65 -40.19
C ARG A 3 -66.02 25.40 -39.15
N GLU A 4 -64.97 24.65 -39.49
CA GLU A 4 -63.64 25.08 -40.02
C GLU A 4 -62.59 25.16 -38.89
N LEU A 5 -61.58 24.27 -38.90
CA LEU A 5 -60.17 24.67 -39.04
C LEU A 5 -59.29 23.44 -39.36
N ARG A 6 -58.58 23.53 -40.49
CA ARG A 6 -57.57 22.58 -40.99
C ARG A 6 -56.25 22.82 -40.27
N VAL A 7 -55.46 21.77 -39.99
CA VAL A 7 -54.04 21.70 -40.39
C VAL A 7 -53.68 20.24 -40.67
N LEU A 8 -53.15 20.04 -41.87
CA LEU A 8 -52.62 18.82 -42.46
C LEU A 8 -51.16 18.64 -41.97
N VAL A 9 -50.81 17.51 -41.37
CA VAL A 9 -49.39 17.16 -41.13
C VAL A 9 -48.95 16.19 -42.22
N LEU A 10 -48.03 16.69 -43.05
CA LEU A 10 -47.41 16.03 -44.18
C LEU A 10 -46.30 15.09 -43.68
N PHE A 11 -46.40 13.80 -43.98
CA PHE A 11 -45.29 12.85 -43.81
C PHE A 11 -44.31 13.04 -44.97
N VAL A 12 -43.11 13.54 -44.68
CA VAL A 12 -41.98 13.56 -45.62
C VAL A 12 -41.16 12.30 -45.39
N VAL A 13 -41.23 11.36 -46.33
CA VAL A 13 -40.29 10.24 -46.45
C VAL A 13 -39.19 10.68 -47.41
N THR A 14 -38.01 10.99 -46.89
CA THR A 14 -36.84 11.33 -47.71
C THR A 14 -36.07 10.05 -48.04
N LEU A 15 -36.15 9.60 -49.30
CA LEU A 15 -35.16 8.68 -49.88
C LEU A 15 -33.83 9.43 -50.05
N LEU A 16 -32.77 8.96 -49.40
CA LEU A 16 -31.39 9.33 -49.73
C LEU A 16 -30.73 8.13 -50.41
N ALA A 17 -30.50 8.29 -51.72
CA ALA A 17 -29.71 7.39 -52.53
C ALA A 17 -28.26 7.39 -52.04
N GLY A 18 -27.70 6.19 -51.84
CA GLY A 18 -26.32 5.98 -51.42
C GLY A 18 -25.34 6.42 -52.51
N ALA A 19 -24.64 7.52 -52.27
CA ALA A 19 -23.39 7.84 -52.95
C ALA A 19 -22.28 7.05 -52.24
N VAL A 20 -21.74 6.03 -52.92
CA VAL A 20 -20.49 5.37 -52.51
C VAL A 20 -19.37 6.38 -52.75
N LEU A 21 -18.97 7.10 -51.69
CA LEU A 21 -17.74 7.86 -51.69
C LEU A 21 -16.59 6.87 -51.59
N ALA A 22 -15.80 6.78 -52.66
CA ALA A 22 -14.51 6.12 -52.64
C ALA A 22 -13.63 6.82 -51.59
N VAL A 23 -13.41 6.13 -50.47
CA VAL A 23 -12.42 6.55 -49.47
C VAL A 23 -11.05 6.39 -50.13
N PRO A 24 -10.25 7.45 -50.30
CA PRO A 24 -8.87 7.27 -50.74
C PRO A 24 -8.16 6.40 -49.71
N SER A 25 -7.68 5.25 -50.16
CA SER A 25 -6.78 4.40 -49.38
C SER A 25 -5.57 5.24 -48.99
N LEU A 26 -5.52 5.64 -47.72
CA LEU A 26 -4.29 6.13 -47.10
C LEU A 26 -3.23 5.05 -47.34
N PRO A 27 -2.02 5.38 -47.81
CA PRO A 27 -0.94 4.42 -47.83
C PRO A 27 -0.80 3.88 -46.40
N ALA A 28 -0.80 2.55 -46.26
CA ALA A 28 -0.40 1.93 -45.02
C ALA A 28 0.93 2.58 -44.62
N ALA A 29 0.95 3.26 -43.48
CA ALA A 29 2.20 3.72 -42.89
C ALA A 29 3.09 2.49 -42.83
N GLY A 30 4.17 2.51 -43.61
CA GLY A 30 5.21 1.51 -43.46
C GLY A 30 5.58 1.48 -41.99
N ALA A 31 5.62 0.29 -41.40
CA ALA A 31 6.34 0.13 -40.16
C ALA A 31 7.79 0.48 -40.50
N ASP A 32 8.16 1.75 -40.30
CA ASP A 32 9.54 2.18 -40.42
C ASP A 32 10.34 1.30 -39.46
N GLU A 33 11.35 0.64 -40.01
CA GLU A 33 12.32 -0.11 -39.21
C GLU A 33 12.86 0.88 -38.16
N PRO A 34 12.83 0.49 -36.87
CA PRO A 34 13.17 1.41 -35.82
C PRO A 34 14.59 1.94 -36.05
N PRO A 35 14.87 3.22 -35.77
CA PRO A 35 16.15 3.82 -36.11
C PRO A 35 17.30 2.99 -35.55
N ALA A 36 18.19 2.55 -36.45
CA ALA A 36 19.42 1.89 -36.07
C ALA A 36 20.33 2.92 -35.37
N GLY A 37 20.75 2.63 -34.14
CA GLY A 37 21.66 3.50 -33.38
C GLY A 37 20.96 4.40 -32.36
N ALA A 38 21.31 5.69 -32.35
CA ALA A 38 20.83 6.67 -31.38
C ALA A 38 19.59 7.41 -31.89
N PHE A 39 18.62 7.63 -31.01
CA PHE A 39 17.40 8.39 -31.30
C PHE A 39 16.90 9.15 -30.06
N GLU A 40 16.16 10.23 -30.33
CA GLU A 40 15.49 11.03 -29.30
C GLU A 40 14.10 10.45 -29.00
N VAL A 41 13.66 10.66 -27.77
CA VAL A 41 12.38 10.24 -27.22
C VAL A 41 11.70 11.50 -26.68
N ASP A 42 10.48 11.76 -27.13
CA ASP A 42 9.73 12.97 -26.78
C ASP A 42 8.41 12.70 -26.03
N ASP A 43 7.95 11.45 -25.99
CA ASP A 43 6.72 11.05 -25.30
C ASP A 43 6.80 9.63 -24.71
N ALA A 44 7.81 9.37 -23.88
CA ALA A 44 7.96 8.09 -23.20
C ALA A 44 6.86 7.86 -22.15
N LEU A 45 6.47 6.60 -21.97
CA LEU A 45 5.65 6.14 -20.85
C LEU A 45 6.48 5.31 -19.86
N LEU A 46 6.34 5.60 -18.57
CA LEU A 46 6.77 4.74 -17.47
C LEU A 46 5.52 4.13 -16.80
N ARG A 47 5.49 2.81 -16.63
CA ARG A 47 4.42 2.06 -15.94
C ARG A 47 5.00 1.19 -14.84
N TRP A 48 4.49 1.31 -13.61
CA TRP A 48 4.98 0.49 -12.51
C TRP A 48 3.96 0.29 -11.38
N GLY A 49 3.74 -0.97 -11.00
CA GLY A 49 2.90 -1.35 -9.86
C GLY A 49 3.59 -1.30 -8.49
N ILE A 50 4.87 -0.91 -8.43
CA ILE A 50 5.73 -0.95 -7.24
C ILE A 50 5.97 -2.39 -6.75
N ASN A 51 5.04 -2.96 -5.99
CA ASN A 51 5.02 -4.33 -5.48
C ASN A 51 3.59 -4.71 -5.05
N ASN A 52 3.36 -6.00 -4.79
CA ASN A 52 2.06 -6.47 -4.32
C ASN A 52 1.70 -5.95 -2.92
N GLU A 53 2.69 -5.65 -2.08
CA GLU A 53 2.48 -5.04 -0.76
C GLU A 53 1.81 -3.66 -0.87
N THR A 54 2.20 -2.87 -1.86
CA THR A 54 1.60 -1.56 -2.19
C THR A 54 0.19 -1.72 -2.79
N ASN A 55 -0.15 -2.91 -3.27
CA ASN A 55 -1.45 -3.23 -3.86
C ASN A 55 -2.36 -4.04 -2.91
N ASN A 56 -1.96 -4.20 -1.65
CA ASN A 56 -2.62 -5.06 -0.68
C ASN A 56 -3.50 -4.27 0.31
N ARG A 57 -4.36 -5.00 1.01
CA ARG A 57 -4.98 -4.52 2.25
C ARG A 57 -3.90 -4.23 3.30
N GLY A 58 -4.13 -3.29 4.18
CA GLY A 58 -3.24 -3.02 5.32
C GLY A 58 -3.48 -4.01 6.45
N ALA A 59 -2.45 -4.27 7.25
CA ALA A 59 -2.59 -5.00 8.51
C ALA A 59 -3.49 -4.28 9.52
N ALA A 60 -3.46 -2.94 9.55
CA ALA A 60 -4.33 -2.14 10.40
C ALA A 60 -5.80 -2.25 9.92
N PRO A 61 -6.76 -2.47 10.84
CA PRO A 61 -8.17 -2.65 10.46
C PRO A 61 -8.71 -1.51 9.58
N GLY A 62 -9.38 -1.87 8.49
CA GLY A 62 -10.03 -0.90 7.60
C GLY A 62 -9.09 -0.13 6.67
N THR A 63 -7.79 -0.42 6.69
CA THR A 63 -6.80 0.27 5.86
C THR A 63 -6.36 -0.56 4.65
N PHE A 64 -5.76 0.10 3.67
CA PHE A 64 -5.18 -0.48 2.47
C PHE A 64 -4.02 0.38 1.96
N ASN A 65 -3.13 -0.24 1.17
CA ASN A 65 -1.97 0.43 0.58
C ASN A 65 -2.29 0.78 -0.88
N PHE A 66 -1.79 1.92 -1.35
CA PHE A 66 -2.03 2.38 -2.71
C PHE A 66 -1.06 3.48 -3.16
N VAL A 67 -1.19 3.89 -4.42
CA VAL A 67 -0.55 5.10 -4.96
C VAL A 67 -1.58 6.20 -5.27
N SER A 68 -1.13 7.46 -5.19
CA SER A 68 -1.85 8.64 -5.68
C SER A 68 -1.05 9.29 -6.78
N ALA A 69 -1.72 9.82 -7.81
CA ALA A 69 -1.11 10.84 -8.65
C ALA A 69 -0.91 12.10 -7.81
N GLY A 70 0.24 12.76 -8.01
CA GLY A 70 0.64 13.93 -7.26
C GLY A 70 1.09 13.66 -5.82
N LYS A 71 1.34 14.76 -5.11
CA LYS A 71 1.60 14.77 -3.66
C LYS A 71 0.29 14.95 -2.91
N ILE A 72 -0.08 13.97 -2.09
CA ILE A 72 -1.23 14.14 -1.18
C ILE A 72 -0.93 15.22 -0.12
N GLY A 73 -1.96 15.88 0.40
CA GLY A 73 -1.80 16.95 1.39
C GLY A 73 -1.28 16.46 2.74
N ASN A 74 -0.55 17.28 3.46
CA ASN A 74 -0.07 16.95 4.81
C ASN A 74 -1.22 17.04 5.86
N PRO A 75 -1.50 15.97 6.64
CA PRO A 75 -2.46 16.04 7.73
C PRO A 75 -2.02 16.99 8.87
N GLY A 76 -0.72 17.26 8.98
CA GLY A 76 -0.11 18.08 10.02
C GLY A 76 0.07 17.37 11.37
N GLU A 77 -0.40 16.14 11.49
CA GLU A 77 -0.24 15.25 12.64
C GLU A 77 -0.34 13.80 12.17
N GLY A 78 0.16 12.86 12.97
CA GLY A 78 0.13 11.45 12.64
C GLY A 78 -1.22 10.79 12.95
N GLY A 79 -1.32 9.49 12.64
CA GLY A 79 -2.52 8.70 12.94
C GLY A 79 -3.75 9.07 12.10
N GLN A 80 -3.56 9.87 11.05
CA GLN A 80 -4.62 10.25 10.14
C GLN A 80 -4.73 9.26 8.99
N VAL A 81 -5.97 8.88 8.66
CA VAL A 81 -6.29 8.10 7.46
C VAL A 81 -7.14 8.94 6.52
N LEU A 82 -7.08 8.62 5.23
CA LEU A 82 -8.01 9.15 4.24
C LEU A 82 -9.38 8.50 4.45
N THR A 83 -10.41 9.33 4.59
CA THR A 83 -11.78 8.87 4.91
C THR A 83 -12.75 8.96 3.73
N GLU A 84 -12.37 9.62 2.63
CA GLU A 84 -13.26 9.94 1.51
C GLU A 84 -12.72 9.44 0.16
N ALA A 85 -13.63 8.97 -0.70
CA ALA A 85 -13.36 8.18 -1.90
C ALA A 85 -13.23 8.95 -3.22
N SER A 86 -13.11 10.27 -3.18
CA SER A 86 -13.19 11.11 -4.38
C SER A 86 -12.13 12.20 -4.39
N ALA A 87 -11.90 12.81 -5.56
CA ALA A 87 -11.12 14.04 -5.68
C ALA A 87 -11.68 15.08 -4.70
N GLY A 88 -10.92 15.41 -3.66
CA GLY A 88 -11.42 16.13 -2.48
C GLY A 88 -11.30 15.34 -1.16
N ALA A 89 -10.72 14.13 -1.19
CA ALA A 89 -10.53 13.29 -0.02
C ALA A 89 -9.96 14.08 1.17
N LYS A 90 -10.46 13.81 2.37
CA LYS A 90 -9.98 14.44 3.59
C LYS A 90 -9.28 13.43 4.48
N TRP A 91 -8.38 13.96 5.28
CA TRP A 91 -7.88 13.31 6.47
C TRP A 91 -9.00 13.18 7.50
N ALA A 92 -8.88 12.23 8.41
CA ALA A 92 -9.84 12.06 9.51
C ALA A 92 -10.00 13.32 10.38
N ASN A 93 -8.96 14.16 10.49
CA ASN A 93 -9.01 15.48 11.13
C ASN A 93 -9.65 16.60 10.27
N GLY A 94 -10.24 16.26 9.12
CA GLY A 94 -10.95 17.19 8.23
C GLY A 94 -10.07 18.01 7.30
N LYS A 95 -8.73 17.92 7.40
CA LYS A 95 -7.84 18.62 6.47
C LYS A 95 -7.89 17.99 5.07
N PRO A 96 -7.65 18.77 4.00
CA PRO A 96 -7.55 18.22 2.65
C PRO A 96 -6.40 17.21 2.53
N ALA A 97 -6.71 15.99 2.06
CA ALA A 97 -5.75 14.97 1.66
C ALA A 97 -5.59 14.94 0.15
N GLY A 98 -6.71 14.90 -0.57
CA GLY A 98 -6.75 15.03 -2.03
C GLY A 98 -6.07 13.88 -2.77
N TRP A 99 -6.45 12.63 -2.49
CA TRP A 99 -6.10 11.53 -3.40
C TRP A 99 -6.62 11.84 -4.80
N LYS A 100 -5.80 11.53 -5.81
CA LYS A 100 -6.13 11.74 -7.21
C LYS A 100 -5.74 10.51 -8.02
N ALA A 101 -6.63 10.12 -8.92
CA ALA A 101 -6.31 9.16 -9.96
C ALA A 101 -5.46 9.77 -11.08
N SER A 102 -5.42 11.10 -11.23
CA SER A 102 -4.57 11.78 -12.20
C SER A 102 -4.22 13.20 -11.75
N GLU A 103 -2.99 13.60 -12.02
CA GLU A 103 -2.47 14.95 -11.83
C GLU A 103 -1.32 15.19 -12.82
N GLY A 104 -1.43 16.25 -13.64
CA GLY A 104 -0.45 16.51 -14.70
C GLY A 104 -0.30 15.32 -15.65
N ALA A 105 0.96 14.94 -15.92
CA ALA A 105 1.31 13.80 -16.75
C ALA A 105 1.25 12.44 -16.01
N VAL A 106 0.81 12.43 -14.75
CA VAL A 106 0.74 11.24 -13.89
C VAL A 106 -0.69 10.72 -13.80
N ARG A 107 -0.84 9.40 -13.94
CA ARG A 107 -2.10 8.66 -13.76
C ARG A 107 -1.89 7.46 -12.87
N VAL A 108 -2.92 7.11 -12.10
CA VAL A 108 -3.06 5.83 -11.42
C VAL A 108 -4.03 5.01 -12.26
N GLU A 109 -3.54 3.90 -12.80
CA GLU A 109 -4.36 2.98 -13.57
C GLU A 109 -4.56 1.68 -12.80
N LYS A 110 -5.67 0.99 -13.06
CA LYS A 110 -6.01 -0.29 -12.48
C LYS A 110 -6.29 -1.29 -13.59
N LEU A 111 -5.82 -2.51 -13.42
CA LEU A 111 -6.18 -3.63 -14.29
C LEU A 111 -7.69 -3.93 -14.15
N ARG A 112 -8.35 -4.09 -15.29
CA ARG A 112 -9.77 -4.38 -15.44
C ARG A 112 -9.99 -5.86 -15.79
N PRO A 113 -11.23 -6.37 -15.68
CA PRO A 113 -11.55 -7.76 -16.00
C PRO A 113 -11.25 -8.16 -17.46
N ASP A 114 -11.26 -7.21 -18.38
CA ASP A 114 -10.95 -7.41 -19.81
C ASP A 114 -9.45 -7.54 -20.09
N GLY A 115 -8.59 -7.38 -19.09
CA GLY A 115 -7.13 -7.42 -19.21
C GLY A 115 -6.51 -6.08 -19.57
N ASP A 116 -7.31 -5.04 -19.81
CA ASP A 116 -6.82 -3.69 -20.08
C ASP A 116 -6.65 -2.89 -18.79
N TYR A 117 -5.86 -1.82 -18.89
CA TYR A 117 -5.74 -0.82 -17.84
C TYR A 117 -6.65 0.37 -18.10
N GLY A 118 -7.20 0.93 -17.04
CA GLY A 118 -7.77 2.27 -17.12
C GLY A 118 -7.74 2.98 -15.79
N LEU A 119 -8.21 4.24 -15.78
CA LEU A 119 -8.08 5.11 -14.62
C LEU A 119 -8.66 4.46 -13.35
N ALA A 120 -7.86 4.41 -12.30
CA ALA A 120 -8.26 3.85 -11.03
C ALA A 120 -9.37 4.69 -10.39
N THR A 121 -10.27 4.03 -9.67
CA THR A 121 -11.20 4.69 -8.76
C THR A 121 -10.78 4.35 -7.33
N TRP A 122 -11.11 5.22 -6.38
CA TRP A 122 -10.82 4.94 -4.97
C TRP A 122 -11.43 3.62 -4.48
N ALA A 123 -12.69 3.36 -4.86
CA ALA A 123 -13.35 2.11 -4.53
C ALA A 123 -12.59 0.91 -5.13
N GLY A 124 -12.10 1.06 -6.36
CA GLY A 124 -11.31 0.03 -7.04
C GLY A 124 -9.96 -0.26 -6.37
N LEU A 125 -9.39 0.65 -5.60
CA LEU A 125 -8.15 0.38 -4.83
C LEU A 125 -8.36 -0.63 -3.69
N GLN A 126 -9.61 -0.93 -3.34
CA GLN A 126 -9.98 -1.87 -2.28
C GLN A 126 -10.46 -3.22 -2.81
N THR A 127 -10.40 -3.43 -4.11
CA THR A 127 -10.88 -4.64 -4.77
C THR A 127 -9.85 -5.22 -5.72
N ASP A 128 -9.93 -6.52 -5.99
CA ASP A 128 -9.20 -7.14 -7.09
C ASP A 128 -9.68 -6.63 -8.46
N ARG A 129 -9.12 -7.14 -9.56
CA ARG A 129 -9.53 -6.77 -10.92
C ARG A 129 -11.00 -7.04 -11.21
N ASP A 130 -11.60 -8.04 -10.56
CA ASP A 130 -12.98 -8.48 -10.76
C ASP A 130 -13.98 -7.70 -9.88
N GLY A 131 -13.49 -6.78 -9.06
CA GLY A 131 -14.32 -6.00 -8.12
C GLY A 131 -14.59 -6.73 -6.79
N THR A 132 -13.93 -7.85 -6.54
CA THR A 132 -14.03 -8.56 -5.25
C THR A 132 -13.18 -7.84 -4.21
N ALA A 133 -13.72 -7.61 -3.01
CA ALA A 133 -12.97 -7.00 -1.92
C ALA A 133 -11.67 -7.77 -1.61
N LEU A 134 -10.58 -7.04 -1.35
CA LEU A 134 -9.30 -7.65 -1.01
C LEU A 134 -9.40 -8.47 0.28
N GLY A 135 -8.72 -9.62 0.29
CA GLY A 135 -8.69 -10.53 1.42
C GLY A 135 -7.91 -10.00 2.64
N GLY A 136 -7.87 -10.80 3.71
CA GLY A 136 -7.09 -10.47 4.90
C GLY A 136 -5.59 -10.38 4.61
N TYR A 137 -4.92 -9.34 5.12
CA TYR A 137 -3.53 -8.97 4.82
C TYR A 137 -2.55 -10.15 4.67
N ALA A 138 -2.50 -11.05 5.67
CA ALA A 138 -1.51 -12.13 5.72
C ALA A 138 -1.76 -13.26 4.70
N VAL A 139 -3.02 -13.50 4.37
CA VAL A 139 -3.47 -14.65 3.56
C VAL A 139 -3.91 -14.24 2.15
N ASN A 140 -3.96 -12.94 1.86
CA ASN A 140 -4.40 -12.45 0.57
C ASN A 140 -3.47 -12.90 -0.56
N THR A 141 -4.07 -13.31 -1.66
CA THR A 141 -3.40 -13.73 -2.90
C THR A 141 -3.87 -12.93 -4.12
N LYS A 142 -4.88 -12.08 -3.94
CA LYS A 142 -5.40 -11.18 -4.99
C LYS A 142 -5.11 -9.74 -4.61
N PHE A 143 -4.72 -8.91 -5.57
CA PHE A 143 -4.29 -7.54 -5.29
C PHE A 143 -5.12 -6.54 -6.08
N SER A 144 -5.04 -5.27 -5.72
CA SER A 144 -5.76 -4.22 -6.44
C SER A 144 -5.25 -4.01 -7.87
N ASP A 145 -4.08 -4.54 -8.23
CA ASP A 145 -3.50 -4.50 -9.57
C ASP A 145 -3.46 -3.07 -10.15
N HIS A 146 -3.19 -2.08 -9.30
CA HIS A 146 -3.02 -0.70 -9.69
C HIS A 146 -1.55 -0.36 -9.92
N GLN A 147 -1.31 0.62 -10.78
CA GLN A 147 0.01 1.08 -11.16
C GLN A 147 0.03 2.59 -11.32
N VAL A 148 1.20 3.19 -11.11
CA VAL A 148 1.47 4.55 -11.54
C VAL A 148 1.92 4.54 -13.00
N VAL A 149 1.45 5.54 -13.75
CA VAL A 149 1.79 5.78 -15.15
C VAL A 149 2.23 7.23 -15.29
N LEU A 150 3.45 7.45 -15.79
CA LEU A 150 3.98 8.77 -16.13
C LEU A 150 4.14 8.85 -17.64
N SER A 151 3.64 9.93 -18.25
CA SER A 151 3.66 10.20 -19.69
C SER A 151 4.51 11.43 -20.01
N GLY A 152 4.77 11.71 -21.30
CA GLY A 152 5.55 12.87 -21.71
C GLY A 152 7.02 12.79 -21.31
N GLY A 153 7.56 11.58 -21.11
CA GLY A 153 8.98 11.45 -20.78
C GLY A 153 9.85 11.80 -21.98
N THR A 154 10.92 12.56 -21.74
CA THR A 154 11.82 13.02 -22.80
C THR A 154 13.25 12.57 -22.55
N GLY A 155 14.02 12.37 -23.61
CA GLY A 155 15.44 12.06 -23.52
C GLY A 155 15.94 11.30 -24.74
N SER A 156 16.94 10.44 -24.58
CA SER A 156 17.56 9.74 -25.68
C SER A 156 17.90 8.29 -25.36
N VAL A 157 18.00 7.48 -26.42
CA VAL A 157 18.36 6.07 -26.39
C VAL A 157 19.41 5.83 -27.46
N ASP A 158 20.49 5.14 -27.12
CA ASP A 158 21.51 4.67 -28.04
C ASP A 158 21.71 3.17 -27.90
N ARG A 159 21.24 2.43 -28.91
CA ARG A 159 21.33 0.97 -28.98
C ARG A 159 22.76 0.48 -29.23
N THR A 160 23.58 1.28 -29.89
CA THR A 160 24.98 0.94 -30.21
C THR A 160 25.81 0.92 -28.94
N THR A 161 25.69 1.97 -28.12
CA THR A 161 26.43 2.07 -26.85
C THR A 161 25.68 1.43 -25.67
N LYS A 162 24.45 0.97 -25.90
CA LYS A 162 23.51 0.46 -24.90
C LYS A 162 23.33 1.47 -23.76
N THR A 163 23.08 2.73 -24.12
CA THR A 163 22.84 3.82 -23.17
C THR A 163 21.47 4.43 -23.38
N ALA A 164 20.87 4.95 -22.31
CA ALA A 164 19.63 5.71 -22.40
C ALA A 164 19.53 6.67 -21.21
N THR A 165 18.91 7.83 -21.42
CA THR A 165 18.47 8.71 -20.33
C THR A 165 17.10 9.22 -20.70
N ILE A 166 16.10 8.97 -19.85
CA ILE A 166 14.72 9.45 -20.05
C ILE A 166 14.22 10.02 -18.72
N SER A 167 13.68 11.23 -18.76
CA SER A 167 13.18 11.94 -17.59
C SER A 167 11.70 12.22 -17.74
N TRP A 168 10.94 12.02 -16.66
CA TRP A 168 9.53 12.39 -16.58
C TRP A 168 9.34 13.52 -15.58
N ASP A 169 8.49 14.50 -15.92
CA ASP A 169 8.02 15.51 -14.99
C ASP A 169 6.78 14.98 -14.26
N GLY A 170 6.77 15.08 -12.93
CA GLY A 170 5.59 14.78 -12.14
C GLY A 170 5.85 14.07 -10.83
N ASP A 171 4.79 14.07 -10.02
CA ASP A 171 4.78 13.56 -8.66
C ASP A 171 3.84 12.37 -8.54
N PHE A 172 4.20 11.41 -7.69
CA PHE A 172 3.27 10.44 -7.15
C PHE A 172 3.56 10.15 -5.68
N THR A 173 2.52 9.74 -4.95
CA THR A 173 2.61 9.36 -3.54
C THR A 173 2.45 7.86 -3.41
N ILE A 174 3.32 7.21 -2.63
CA ILE A 174 3.11 5.84 -2.15
C ILE A 174 2.54 5.93 -0.73
N VAL A 175 1.34 5.37 -0.53
CA VAL A 175 0.55 5.50 0.69
C VAL A 175 0.34 4.14 1.31
N TYR A 176 0.66 4.02 2.59
CA TYR A 176 0.47 2.80 3.35
C TYR A 176 -0.50 3.03 4.49
N TYR A 177 -1.28 2.01 4.79
CA TYR A 177 -2.30 2.03 5.83
C TYR A 177 -3.27 3.20 5.67
N SER A 178 -3.69 3.47 4.43
CA SER A 178 -4.57 4.56 4.08
C SER A 178 -4.12 5.93 4.60
N GLY A 179 -2.82 6.11 4.86
CA GLY A 179 -2.22 7.40 5.17
C GLY A 179 -1.55 7.54 6.53
N TYR A 180 -1.49 6.49 7.36
CA TYR A 180 -0.64 6.52 8.56
C TYR A 180 0.83 6.78 8.23
N THR A 181 1.25 6.41 7.03
CA THR A 181 2.58 6.71 6.53
C THR A 181 2.56 6.80 5.02
N PHE A 182 3.31 7.74 4.48
CA PHE A 182 3.44 7.94 3.04
C PHE A 182 4.71 8.73 2.70
N PHE A 183 5.12 8.60 1.46
CA PHE A 183 6.22 9.40 0.91
C PHE A 183 5.96 9.70 -0.57
N TYR A 184 6.66 10.71 -1.06
CA TYR A 184 6.56 11.20 -2.42
C TYR A 184 7.75 10.74 -3.25
N VAL A 185 7.48 10.46 -4.51
CA VAL A 185 8.48 10.35 -5.57
C VAL A 185 8.19 11.44 -6.59
N SER A 186 9.21 12.22 -6.90
CA SER A 186 9.18 13.34 -7.82
C SER A 186 10.19 13.12 -8.93
N ASP A 187 9.81 13.48 -10.14
CA ASP A 187 10.64 13.60 -11.34
C ASP A 187 11.54 12.37 -11.58
N PRO A 188 10.96 11.18 -11.85
CA PRO A 188 11.74 9.99 -12.07
C PRO A 188 12.64 10.12 -13.31
N VAL A 189 13.85 9.55 -13.21
CA VAL A 189 14.82 9.51 -14.31
C VAL A 189 15.30 8.07 -14.49
N LEU A 190 15.08 7.53 -15.69
CA LEU A 190 15.71 6.31 -16.16
C LEU A 190 17.11 6.64 -16.65
N THR A 191 18.11 5.90 -16.19
CA THR A 191 19.45 5.87 -16.78
C THR A 191 19.83 4.44 -17.11
N VAL A 192 20.27 4.21 -18.34
CA VAL A 192 20.86 2.94 -18.78
C VAL A 192 22.31 3.20 -19.18
N THR A 193 23.23 2.43 -18.62
CA THR A 193 24.65 2.50 -18.95
C THR A 193 25.14 1.10 -19.24
N GLN A 194 25.68 0.88 -20.45
CA GLN A 194 26.15 -0.43 -20.91
C GLN A 194 25.07 -1.54 -20.75
N GLY A 195 23.82 -1.19 -21.05
CA GLY A 195 22.67 -2.08 -20.94
C GLY A 195 22.17 -2.30 -19.50
N VAL A 196 22.75 -1.67 -18.48
CA VAL A 196 22.30 -1.78 -17.09
C VAL A 196 21.46 -0.57 -16.71
N GLY A 197 20.18 -0.80 -16.39
CA GLY A 197 19.20 0.24 -16.10
C GLY A 197 19.02 0.54 -14.61
N ARG A 198 18.74 1.79 -14.29
CA ARG A 198 18.30 2.26 -12.97
C ARG A 198 17.22 3.30 -13.12
N LEU A 199 16.22 3.25 -12.25
CA LEU A 199 15.27 4.34 -12.06
C LEU A 199 15.65 5.10 -10.78
N THR A 200 15.87 6.40 -10.94
CA THR A 200 16.08 7.32 -9.82
C THR A 200 14.93 8.30 -9.70
N GLY A 201 14.86 9.02 -8.59
CA GLY A 201 13.93 10.13 -8.40
C GLY A 201 14.28 10.98 -7.18
N THR A 202 13.55 12.07 -7.01
CA THR A 202 13.59 12.89 -5.81
C THR A 202 12.55 12.39 -4.82
N MET A 203 12.96 12.19 -3.57
CA MET A 203 12.13 11.63 -2.52
C MET A 203 11.96 12.61 -1.37
N SER A 204 10.73 12.73 -0.89
CA SER A 204 10.37 13.54 0.29
C SER A 204 9.15 12.91 0.97
N GLY A 205 8.70 13.43 2.10
CA GLY A 205 7.55 12.88 2.82
C GLY A 205 7.61 13.18 4.30
N TYR A 206 7.04 12.27 5.10
CA TYR A 206 6.94 12.42 6.54
C TYR A 206 7.36 11.15 7.25
N SER A 207 8.03 11.30 8.39
CA SER A 207 8.31 10.22 9.32
C SER A 207 7.07 9.93 10.15
N SER A 208 6.86 8.65 10.43
CA SER A 208 5.79 8.13 11.27
C SER A 208 6.32 7.03 12.17
N ASP A 209 5.63 6.72 13.26
CA ASP A 209 6.00 5.65 14.17
C ASP A 209 4.82 4.68 14.35
N MET A 210 5.10 3.38 14.18
CA MET A 210 4.08 2.33 14.23
C MET A 210 3.55 2.10 15.66
N VAL A 211 4.34 2.41 16.69
CA VAL A 211 3.99 2.28 18.11
C VAL A 211 3.33 3.56 18.62
N ASP A 212 3.83 4.71 18.18
CA ASP A 212 3.29 6.03 18.53
C ASP A 212 2.85 6.80 17.29
N LEU A 213 1.60 6.57 16.90
CA LEU A 213 1.00 7.20 15.72
C LEU A 213 0.89 8.72 15.82
N THR A 214 1.15 9.36 16.98
CA THR A 214 1.15 10.82 17.08
C THR A 214 2.40 11.45 16.47
N LYS A 215 3.49 10.68 16.32
CA LYS A 215 4.74 11.16 15.73
C LYS A 215 4.58 11.40 14.24
N TRP A 216 4.82 12.64 13.85
CA TRP A 216 4.73 13.08 12.45
C TRP A 216 5.67 14.26 12.20
N ALA A 217 6.65 14.09 11.31
CA ALA A 217 7.57 15.17 10.97
C ALA A 217 8.00 15.08 9.51
N ALA A 218 8.23 16.21 8.85
CA ALA A 218 8.78 16.19 7.50
C ALA A 218 10.17 15.55 7.50
N VAL A 219 10.46 14.69 6.52
CA VAL A 219 11.82 14.16 6.32
C VAL A 219 12.58 15.02 5.32
N PRO A 220 13.93 15.11 5.42
CA PRO A 220 14.73 15.82 4.44
C PRO A 220 14.53 15.26 3.03
N THR A 221 14.32 16.14 2.05
CA THR A 221 14.28 15.77 0.64
C THR A 221 15.63 15.18 0.21
N ARG A 222 15.60 14.10 -0.56
CA ARG A 222 16.78 13.46 -1.16
C ARG A 222 16.60 13.35 -2.65
N THR A 223 17.54 13.90 -3.41
CA THR A 223 17.58 13.79 -4.87
C THR A 223 18.38 12.55 -5.30
N ASN A 224 18.18 12.10 -6.54
CA ASN A 224 18.92 10.99 -7.16
C ASN A 224 18.90 9.69 -6.33
N VAL A 225 17.79 9.41 -5.63
CA VAL A 225 17.63 8.15 -4.92
C VAL A 225 17.38 7.06 -5.95
N VAL A 226 18.19 5.99 -5.98
CA VAL A 226 17.88 4.81 -6.81
C VAL A 226 16.70 4.10 -6.17
N ILE A 227 15.55 4.13 -6.85
CA ILE A 227 14.29 3.53 -6.39
C ILE A 227 14.15 2.11 -6.94
N ALA A 228 14.68 1.84 -8.15
CA ALA A 228 14.74 0.52 -8.74
C ALA A 228 16.08 0.29 -9.47
N ASP A 229 16.74 -0.84 -9.20
CA ASP A 229 17.84 -1.36 -10.03
C ASP A 229 17.24 -2.34 -11.02
N LEU A 230 17.23 -2.00 -12.30
CA LEU A 230 16.55 -2.78 -13.35
C LEU A 230 17.42 -3.93 -13.87
N GLY A 231 18.68 -4.01 -13.45
CA GLY A 231 19.63 -4.95 -14.03
C GLY A 231 19.82 -4.72 -15.53
N THR A 232 20.06 -5.80 -16.26
CA THR A 232 20.20 -5.74 -17.71
C THR A 232 18.85 -5.49 -18.36
N VAL A 233 18.78 -4.48 -19.23
CA VAL A 233 17.60 -4.14 -20.02
C VAL A 233 17.92 -4.26 -21.51
N ASP A 234 16.89 -4.56 -22.29
CA ASP A 234 17.00 -4.75 -23.73
C ASP A 234 16.53 -3.49 -24.47
N LEU A 235 17.49 -2.68 -24.94
CA LEU A 235 17.21 -1.47 -25.70
C LEU A 235 17.00 -1.72 -27.20
N ASP A 236 17.27 -2.94 -27.66
CA ASP A 236 17.22 -3.29 -29.09
C ASP A 236 15.77 -3.42 -29.58
N LYS A 237 14.80 -3.46 -28.67
CA LYS A 237 13.36 -3.44 -28.95
C LYS A 237 12.86 -2.07 -29.42
N ASP A 238 11.89 -2.12 -30.32
CA ASP A 238 11.38 -0.96 -31.07
C ASP A 238 10.56 -0.02 -30.20
N LEU A 239 9.68 -0.58 -29.37
CA LEU A 239 8.68 0.16 -28.63
C LEU A 239 9.11 0.50 -27.19
N GLY A 240 10.26 -0.01 -26.73
CA GLY A 240 10.71 0.07 -25.35
C GLY A 240 10.96 -1.30 -24.72
N PHE A 241 10.95 -1.38 -23.39
CA PHE A 241 11.28 -2.61 -22.67
C PHE A 241 10.47 -2.80 -21.38
N THR A 242 10.47 -4.04 -20.89
CA THR A 242 10.02 -4.41 -19.55
C THR A 242 11.21 -4.94 -18.77
N ALA A 243 11.33 -4.58 -17.51
CA ALA A 243 12.37 -5.02 -16.61
C ALA A 243 11.77 -5.45 -15.27
N SER A 244 12.30 -6.54 -14.70
CA SER A 244 12.00 -6.96 -13.34
C SER A 244 13.05 -6.38 -12.40
N PRO A 245 12.72 -5.40 -11.54
CA PRO A 245 13.72 -4.80 -10.65
C PRO A 245 14.38 -5.84 -9.74
N LYS A 246 15.70 -5.71 -9.54
CA LYS A 246 16.45 -6.57 -8.64
C LYS A 246 15.94 -6.43 -7.21
N TYR A 247 15.70 -7.58 -6.58
CA TYR A 247 15.26 -7.67 -5.20
C TYR A 247 15.75 -8.95 -4.52
N LEU A 248 15.45 -10.10 -5.12
CA LEU A 248 15.82 -11.40 -4.55
C LEU A 248 17.34 -11.49 -4.39
N GLY A 249 17.78 -11.92 -3.20
CA GLY A 249 19.21 -12.00 -2.88
C GLY A 249 19.87 -10.67 -2.47
N VAL A 250 19.19 -9.53 -2.64
CA VAL A 250 19.77 -8.21 -2.33
C VAL A 250 19.82 -8.00 -0.81
N LYS A 251 21.03 -7.78 -0.30
CA LYS A 251 21.28 -7.42 1.11
C LYS A 251 21.36 -5.91 1.28
N VAL A 252 20.81 -5.41 2.36
CA VAL A 252 20.97 -4.02 2.79
C VAL A 252 21.48 -3.94 4.22
N THR A 253 22.10 -2.81 4.54
CA THR A 253 22.63 -2.50 5.86
C THR A 253 21.71 -1.55 6.61
N GLY A 254 21.75 -1.62 7.94
CA GLY A 254 21.00 -0.71 8.82
C GLY A 254 19.54 -1.10 9.06
N PHE A 255 19.18 -2.36 8.77
CA PHE A 255 17.88 -2.99 8.97
C PHE A 255 18.05 -4.40 9.53
N ASP A 256 17.04 -4.87 10.27
CA ASP A 256 16.93 -6.26 10.73
C ASP A 256 16.39 -7.15 9.60
N GLN A 257 17.13 -7.21 8.49
CA GLN A 257 16.74 -7.98 7.31
C GLN A 257 16.93 -9.48 7.55
N VAL A 258 15.88 -10.27 7.28
CA VAL A 258 15.96 -11.72 7.28
C VAL A 258 16.53 -12.20 5.95
N THR A 259 17.68 -12.88 6.00
CA THR A 259 18.44 -13.29 4.80
C THR A 259 18.25 -14.75 4.40
N SER A 260 17.18 -15.38 4.89
CA SER A 260 16.79 -16.76 4.60
C SER A 260 15.41 -16.82 3.92
N GLY A 261 15.13 -17.95 3.25
CA GLY A 261 13.85 -18.18 2.57
C GLY A 261 13.83 -17.73 1.11
N GLN A 262 12.82 -18.20 0.37
CA GLN A 262 12.75 -18.02 -1.09
C GLN A 262 12.50 -16.57 -1.53
N TYR A 263 11.96 -15.73 -0.64
CA TYR A 263 11.66 -14.32 -0.90
C TYR A 263 12.62 -13.36 -0.19
N PHE A 264 13.76 -13.86 0.32
CA PHE A 264 14.79 -12.99 0.86
C PHE A 264 15.24 -12.00 -0.22
N GLY A 265 15.21 -10.72 0.14
CA GLY A 265 15.61 -9.62 -0.74
C GLY A 265 15.31 -8.25 -0.14
N SER A 266 15.64 -7.22 -0.91
CA SER A 266 15.41 -5.82 -0.57
C SER A 266 15.39 -4.95 -1.82
N PHE A 267 14.65 -3.84 -1.76
CA PHE A 267 14.87 -2.72 -2.67
C PHE A 267 16.29 -2.12 -2.50
N PRO A 268 16.76 -1.29 -3.46
CA PRO A 268 18.11 -0.73 -3.42
C PRO A 268 18.46 0.02 -2.14
N GLN A 269 19.73 -0.05 -1.72
CA GLN A 269 20.20 0.56 -0.46
C GLN A 269 19.88 2.06 -0.33
N SER A 270 19.96 2.84 -1.41
CA SER A 270 19.63 4.27 -1.37
C SER A 270 18.17 4.52 -1.02
N PHE A 271 17.26 3.73 -1.60
CA PHE A 271 15.84 3.77 -1.29
C PHE A 271 15.60 3.36 0.15
N MET A 272 16.21 2.25 0.59
CA MET A 272 16.12 1.79 1.96
C MET A 272 16.62 2.83 2.97
N ASN A 273 17.75 3.50 2.68
CA ASN A 273 18.26 4.58 3.52
C ASN A 273 17.28 5.75 3.65
N PHE A 274 16.48 6.03 2.62
CA PHE A 274 15.40 7.03 2.70
C PHE A 274 14.21 6.49 3.49
N LEU A 275 13.76 5.26 3.23
CA LEU A 275 12.64 4.67 3.96
C LEU A 275 12.94 4.48 5.46
N LYS A 276 14.22 4.39 5.85
CA LYS A 276 14.64 4.45 7.26
C LYS A 276 14.23 5.75 7.93
N THR A 277 14.32 6.88 7.24
CA THR A 277 13.90 8.18 7.81
C THR A 277 12.39 8.34 7.84
N VAL A 278 11.68 7.70 6.91
CA VAL A 278 10.21 7.65 6.88
C VAL A 278 9.65 6.70 7.96
N GLY A 279 10.39 5.65 8.31
CA GLY A 279 9.97 4.63 9.28
C GLY A 279 9.20 3.45 8.65
N ILE A 280 9.32 3.25 7.33
CA ILE A 280 8.52 2.28 6.57
C ILE A 280 9.37 1.20 5.87
N GLY A 281 10.67 1.11 6.20
CA GLY A 281 11.58 0.19 5.50
C GLY A 281 11.15 -1.29 5.55
N ALA A 282 10.47 -1.74 6.61
CA ALA A 282 10.02 -3.13 6.77
C ALA A 282 9.12 -3.63 5.62
N TYR A 283 8.45 -2.75 4.89
CA TYR A 283 7.57 -3.11 3.77
C TYR A 283 8.30 -3.27 2.43
N PHE A 284 9.61 -2.97 2.41
CA PHE A 284 10.44 -2.96 1.21
C PHE A 284 11.70 -3.83 1.34
N HIS A 285 11.81 -4.60 2.43
CA HIS A 285 12.79 -5.67 2.56
C HIS A 285 12.17 -6.88 3.25
N SER A 286 12.79 -8.03 3.05
CA SER A 286 12.48 -9.28 3.75
C SER A 286 12.64 -9.11 5.27
N SER A 287 11.52 -9.05 5.97
CA SER A 287 11.47 -8.80 7.42
C SER A 287 11.21 -10.08 8.22
N GLY A 288 11.13 -11.24 7.54
CA GLY A 288 10.76 -12.53 8.13
C GLY A 288 9.25 -12.74 8.25
N GLY A 289 8.44 -11.82 7.73
CA GLY A 289 6.99 -11.93 7.75
C GLY A 289 6.48 -12.89 6.67
N SER A 290 5.33 -13.54 6.90
CA SER A 290 4.70 -14.42 5.91
C SER A 290 4.35 -13.71 4.59
N ILE A 291 4.24 -12.38 4.63
CA ILE A 291 3.94 -11.50 3.50
C ILE A 291 5.19 -10.99 2.77
N ASP A 292 6.41 -11.43 3.12
CA ASP A 292 7.64 -11.05 2.40
C ASP A 292 7.53 -11.34 0.89
N ARG A 293 6.76 -12.37 0.50
CA ARG A 293 6.42 -12.69 -0.89
C ARG A 293 5.80 -11.51 -1.67
N ASN A 294 5.07 -10.63 -1.00
CA ASN A 294 4.38 -9.50 -1.62
C ASN A 294 5.30 -8.28 -1.79
N LYS A 295 6.48 -8.29 -1.16
CA LYS A 295 7.41 -7.16 -1.21
C LYS A 295 8.30 -7.17 -2.45
N VAL A 296 8.34 -8.30 -3.18
CA VAL A 296 9.06 -8.41 -4.46
C VAL A 296 8.50 -7.37 -5.44
N PRO A 297 9.35 -6.55 -6.09
CA PRO A 297 8.90 -5.55 -7.04
C PRO A 297 8.13 -6.18 -8.19
N LEU A 298 7.08 -5.49 -8.62
CA LEU A 298 6.40 -5.81 -9.87
C LEU A 298 7.25 -5.33 -11.06
N ASP A 299 7.01 -5.94 -12.21
CA ASP A 299 7.64 -5.54 -13.47
C ASP A 299 7.35 -4.07 -13.78
N LEU A 300 8.37 -3.43 -14.32
CA LEU A 300 8.36 -2.04 -14.74
C LEU A 300 8.48 -2.00 -16.26
N ALA A 301 7.63 -1.24 -16.93
CA ALA A 301 7.72 -1.03 -18.37
C ALA A 301 8.04 0.42 -18.72
N VAL A 302 8.90 0.58 -19.71
CA VAL A 302 9.21 1.85 -20.36
C VAL A 302 8.85 1.71 -21.83
N SER A 303 7.97 2.58 -22.33
CA SER A 303 7.66 2.69 -23.76
C SER A 303 8.30 3.96 -24.31
N TYR A 304 8.88 3.91 -25.50
CA TYR A 304 9.50 5.09 -26.12
C TYR A 304 8.49 6.07 -26.74
N ALA A 305 7.23 5.64 -26.92
CA ALA A 305 6.16 6.52 -27.39
C ALA A 305 4.84 6.16 -26.70
N ALA A 306 4.08 7.16 -26.23
CA ALA A 306 2.88 6.91 -25.45
C ALA A 306 1.72 6.34 -26.28
N GLY A 307 1.69 6.65 -27.58
CA GLY A 307 0.75 6.08 -28.54
C GLY A 307 0.95 4.59 -28.81
N SER A 308 2.08 4.01 -28.41
CA SER A 308 2.43 2.60 -28.61
C SER A 308 2.91 1.96 -27.30
N PRO A 309 2.05 1.87 -26.27
CA PRO A 309 2.45 1.43 -24.94
C PRO A 309 2.78 -0.06 -24.90
N ILE A 310 3.88 -0.40 -24.22
CA ILE A 310 4.15 -1.74 -23.72
C ILE A 310 3.45 -1.89 -22.37
N ILE A 311 2.63 -2.93 -22.24
CA ILE A 311 1.96 -3.27 -20.99
C ILE A 311 2.79 -4.37 -20.31
N PRO A 312 3.24 -4.17 -19.05
CA PRO A 312 3.84 -5.26 -18.29
C PRO A 312 2.86 -6.43 -18.23
N LYS A 313 3.33 -7.65 -18.51
CA LYS A 313 2.51 -8.83 -18.28
C LYS A 313 2.22 -8.92 -16.78
N THR A 314 0.95 -8.94 -16.39
CA THR A 314 0.61 -9.30 -15.02
C THR A 314 1.15 -10.71 -14.78
N PRO A 315 1.91 -10.96 -13.70
CA PRO A 315 2.26 -12.33 -13.36
C PRO A 315 0.96 -13.13 -13.22
N GLU A 316 0.74 -14.12 -14.08
CA GLU A 316 -0.31 -15.10 -13.85
C GLU A 316 -0.02 -15.77 -12.51
N GLY A 317 -0.98 -15.66 -11.59
CA GLY A 317 -0.98 -16.50 -10.41
C GLY A 317 -1.13 -17.97 -10.83
N GLU A 318 -0.43 -18.85 -10.12
CA GLU A 318 -0.46 -20.31 -10.19
C GLU A 318 0.23 -20.98 -11.39
N GLY A 319 1.54 -21.17 -11.25
CA GLY A 319 2.10 -22.52 -11.43
C GLY A 319 2.12 -23.22 -10.07
N GLU A 320 1.35 -24.30 -9.91
CA GLU A 320 1.56 -25.26 -8.82
C GLU A 320 3.04 -25.70 -8.87
N ASN A 321 3.81 -25.39 -7.83
CA ASN A 321 5.08 -26.07 -7.64
C ASN A 321 4.77 -27.53 -7.27
N PRO A 322 5.45 -28.52 -7.87
CA PRO A 322 5.22 -29.93 -7.55
C PRO A 322 5.44 -30.18 -6.05
N PRO A 323 4.72 -31.15 -5.45
CA PRO A 323 4.82 -31.41 -4.02
C PRO A 323 6.27 -31.78 -3.69
N VAL A 324 6.93 -30.93 -2.90
CA VAL A 324 8.27 -31.22 -2.41
C VAL A 324 8.13 -32.24 -1.27
N THR A 325 8.50 -33.49 -1.56
CA THR A 325 8.80 -34.48 -0.53
C THR A 325 9.99 -33.98 0.29
N ASN A 326 9.72 -33.52 1.52
CA ASN A 326 10.75 -33.16 2.48
C ASN A 326 11.43 -34.44 2.98
N THR A 327 12.60 -34.78 2.44
CA THR A 327 13.55 -35.63 3.16
C THR A 327 14.32 -34.72 4.13
N PRO A 328 14.22 -34.90 5.46
CA PRO A 328 14.96 -34.09 6.41
C PRO A 328 16.47 -34.24 6.18
N PRO A 329 17.26 -33.15 6.24
CA PRO A 329 18.71 -33.24 6.18
C PRO A 329 19.25 -34.03 7.39
N PRO A 330 20.38 -34.76 7.24
CA PRO A 330 20.97 -35.49 8.34
C PRO A 330 21.37 -34.52 9.48
N PRO A 331 21.24 -34.94 10.75
CA PRO A 331 21.52 -34.08 11.89
C PRO A 331 23.01 -33.67 11.90
N PRO A 332 23.33 -32.45 12.37
CA PRO A 332 24.70 -31.96 12.44
C PRO A 332 25.55 -32.78 13.45
N PRO A 333 26.88 -32.87 13.24
CA PRO A 333 27.77 -33.58 14.15
C PRO A 333 27.83 -32.90 15.53
N SER A 334 27.91 -33.71 16.58
CA SER A 334 27.92 -33.26 17.97
C SER A 334 29.16 -32.40 18.30
N PRO A 335 29.03 -31.34 19.13
CA PRO A 335 30.15 -30.52 19.55
C PRO A 335 31.08 -31.26 20.54
N PRO A 336 32.38 -30.89 20.61
CA PRO A 336 33.32 -31.50 21.55
C PRO A 336 32.98 -31.18 23.01
N ALA A 337 33.32 -32.11 23.91
CA ALA A 337 33.01 -32.05 25.34
C ALA A 337 33.54 -30.79 26.02
N ARG A 338 32.66 -30.14 26.81
CA ARG A 338 32.95 -28.93 27.59
C ARG A 338 33.84 -29.28 28.80
N VAL A 339 34.94 -28.53 28.97
CA VAL A 339 35.74 -28.55 30.20
C VAL A 339 34.88 -28.04 31.37
N VAL A 340 34.85 -28.82 32.45
CA VAL A 340 34.07 -28.56 33.68
C VAL A 340 34.63 -27.34 34.42
N GLN A 341 33.81 -26.31 34.65
CA GLN A 341 34.10 -25.26 35.64
C GLN A 341 33.63 -25.70 37.04
N PRO A 342 34.36 -25.36 38.12
CA PRO A 342 33.94 -25.66 39.48
C PRO A 342 32.75 -24.78 39.93
N PRO A 343 31.90 -25.25 40.86
CA PRO A 343 30.65 -24.60 41.24
C PRO A 343 30.88 -23.33 42.08
N GLY A 344 30.19 -22.24 41.70
CA GLY A 344 30.02 -21.04 42.53
C GLY A 344 28.88 -21.20 43.55
N PRO A 345 28.80 -20.31 44.56
CA PRO A 345 27.89 -20.46 45.70
C PRO A 345 26.41 -20.32 45.32
N VAL A 346 25.58 -21.18 45.94
CA VAL A 346 24.13 -21.30 45.72
C VAL A 346 23.38 -20.29 46.58
N LEU A 347 22.52 -19.47 45.97
CA LEU A 347 21.55 -18.62 46.68
C LEU A 347 20.31 -19.45 47.10
N PRO A 348 19.74 -19.23 48.30
CA PRO A 348 18.61 -20.01 48.79
C PRO A 348 17.32 -19.79 47.99
N GLN A 349 16.62 -20.89 47.70
CA GLN A 349 15.38 -20.93 46.94
C GLN A 349 14.18 -20.49 47.82
N GLN A 350 13.35 -19.60 47.28
CA GLN A 350 12.11 -19.14 47.91
C GLN A 350 11.01 -20.22 47.80
N PRO A 351 10.27 -20.56 48.87
CA PRO A 351 9.20 -21.55 48.82
C PRO A 351 7.97 -21.10 48.01
N ALA A 352 7.33 -22.05 47.34
CA ALA A 352 6.08 -21.87 46.60
C ALA A 352 4.90 -21.46 47.52
N PRO A 353 3.92 -20.67 47.02
CA PRO A 353 2.79 -20.24 47.83
C PRO A 353 1.81 -21.40 48.14
N VAL A 354 1.41 -21.47 49.41
CA VAL A 354 0.44 -22.43 49.94
C VAL A 354 -0.99 -21.93 49.68
N ALA A 355 -1.89 -22.84 49.30
CA ALA A 355 -3.31 -22.58 49.09
C ALA A 355 -4.02 -22.11 50.38
N ALA A 356 -4.86 -21.09 50.28
CA ALA A 356 -5.63 -20.54 51.39
C ALA A 356 -6.79 -21.45 51.82
N PRO A 357 -7.12 -21.53 53.12
CA PRO A 357 -8.26 -22.31 53.61
C PRO A 357 -9.58 -21.54 53.44
N ALA A 358 -10.67 -22.31 53.30
CA ALA A 358 -12.04 -21.82 53.22
C ALA A 358 -12.52 -21.23 54.56
N ALA A 359 -13.22 -20.09 54.50
CA ALA A 359 -13.93 -19.51 55.64
C ALA A 359 -15.44 -19.78 55.55
N ALA A 360 -15.99 -20.25 56.67
CA ALA A 360 -17.42 -20.48 56.91
C ALA A 360 -18.12 -19.19 57.44
N PRO A 361 -19.46 -19.14 57.55
CA PRO A 361 -20.27 -17.93 57.43
C PRO A 361 -20.44 -17.14 58.73
N VAL A 362 -20.76 -15.85 58.63
CA VAL A 362 -21.24 -15.03 59.75
C VAL A 362 -22.51 -14.25 59.36
N LEU A 363 -23.46 -14.25 60.30
CA LEU A 363 -24.83 -13.77 60.25
C LEU A 363 -25.00 -12.24 60.29
N ALA A 364 -26.08 -11.82 59.63
CA ALA A 364 -27.03 -10.73 59.90
C ALA A 364 -26.66 -9.56 60.85
N GLY A 365 -26.88 -8.33 60.37
CA GLY A 365 -26.96 -7.14 61.22
C GLY A 365 -27.38 -5.85 60.50
N VAL A 366 -28.70 -5.65 60.36
CA VAL A 366 -29.47 -4.38 60.51
C VAL A 366 -29.15 -3.14 59.63
N GLN A 367 -30.19 -2.70 58.90
CA GLN A 367 -30.35 -1.43 58.18
C GLN A 367 -30.60 -0.24 59.15
N PRO A 368 -30.38 1.02 58.71
CA PRO A 368 -31.57 1.81 58.41
C PRO A 368 -31.48 2.67 57.14
N VAL A 369 -32.68 2.94 56.61
CA VAL A 369 -33.03 3.79 55.47
C VAL A 369 -32.94 5.28 55.86
N ALA A 370 -32.38 6.11 54.98
CA ALA A 370 -32.76 7.51 54.89
C ALA A 370 -32.59 8.02 53.44
N THR A 371 -33.73 8.29 52.82
CA THR A 371 -33.92 8.94 51.52
C THR A 371 -33.75 10.45 51.69
N VAL A 372 -32.82 11.11 50.98
CA VAL A 372 -32.94 12.51 50.54
C VAL A 372 -32.03 12.75 49.32
N MET A 373 -32.60 13.14 48.17
CA MET A 373 -31.91 14.01 47.20
C MET A 373 -32.30 15.46 47.52
N PRO A 374 -31.39 16.44 47.40
CA PRO A 374 -31.42 17.26 46.19
C PRO A 374 -30.04 17.76 45.71
N ALA A 375 -30.07 18.43 44.57
CA ALA A 375 -28.97 19.02 43.81
C ALA A 375 -28.10 20.04 44.57
N LEU A 376 -26.80 20.16 44.22
CA LEU A 376 -26.16 21.39 43.71
C LEU A 376 -24.67 21.17 43.35
N VAL A 377 -24.33 21.52 42.11
CA VAL A 377 -23.28 22.47 41.67
C VAL A 377 -22.09 22.84 42.60
N LEU A 378 -20.88 22.81 41.99
CA LEU A 378 -19.67 23.67 42.12
C LEU A 378 -18.44 23.25 42.98
N VAL A 379 -17.28 23.43 42.31
CA VAL A 379 -15.92 23.81 42.77
C VAL A 379 -14.90 22.72 43.11
N SER A 380 -13.71 22.93 42.52
CA SER A 380 -12.43 22.26 42.67
C SER A 380 -11.97 22.05 44.12
N ALA A 381 -11.26 20.96 44.35
CA ALA A 381 -10.26 20.87 45.40
C ALA A 381 -9.01 20.18 44.85
N GLU A 382 -7.90 20.91 44.95
CA GLU A 382 -6.52 20.44 44.84
C GLU A 382 -6.15 19.82 46.19
N THR A 383 -5.55 18.62 46.19
CA THR A 383 -4.51 18.21 47.14
C THR A 383 -3.77 16.98 46.63
N ASP A 384 -2.45 17.12 46.66
CA ASP A 384 -1.42 16.10 46.49
C ASP A 384 -1.45 14.97 47.55
N ASP A 385 -0.80 13.88 47.12
CA ASP A 385 -0.04 12.87 47.85
C ASP A 385 -0.70 11.83 48.78
N GLY A 386 -0.52 10.56 48.36
CA GLY A 386 -0.08 9.50 49.28
C GLY A 386 -0.90 8.20 49.29
N GLY A 387 -0.46 7.19 48.51
CA GLY A 387 -0.59 5.79 48.92
C GLY A 387 -1.53 4.89 48.10
N ALA A 388 -0.92 4.19 47.13
CA ALA A 388 -1.18 2.79 46.73
C ALA A 388 -2.64 2.28 46.64
N GLY A 389 -3.24 2.41 45.45
CA GLY A 389 -4.40 1.63 45.00
C GLY A 389 -4.50 1.66 43.47
N GLY A 390 -4.03 0.61 42.81
CA GLY A 390 -3.77 0.59 41.36
C GLY A 390 -4.99 0.74 40.43
N PRO A 391 -4.79 1.18 39.18
CA PRO A 391 -5.84 1.57 38.21
C PRO A 391 -6.73 0.44 37.65
N TRP A 392 -6.59 -0.80 38.15
CA TRP A 392 -7.24 -1.97 37.56
C TRP A 392 -8.70 -2.21 38.01
N VAL A 393 -9.16 -1.56 39.08
CA VAL A 393 -10.56 -1.69 39.56
C VAL A 393 -11.48 -0.67 38.88
N ALA A 394 -10.97 0.50 38.49
CA ALA A 394 -11.75 1.49 37.73
C ALA A 394 -11.95 1.05 36.26
N GLY A 395 -10.95 0.37 35.66
CA GLY A 395 -11.04 -0.14 34.29
C GLY A 395 -12.02 -1.30 34.11
N THR A 396 -12.22 -2.14 35.12
CA THR A 396 -13.16 -3.27 35.06
C THR A 396 -14.62 -2.83 35.21
N ALA A 397 -14.91 -1.79 35.99
CA ALA A 397 -16.26 -1.22 36.08
C ALA A 397 -16.70 -0.53 34.77
N LEU A 398 -15.78 0.12 34.06
CA LEU A 398 -16.05 0.75 32.75
C LEU A 398 -16.23 -0.28 31.63
N LEU A 399 -15.52 -1.41 31.67
CA LEU A 399 -15.69 -2.51 30.69
C LEU A 399 -17.00 -3.28 30.86
N VAL A 400 -17.49 -3.44 32.09
CA VAL A 400 -18.81 -4.07 32.35
C VAL A 400 -19.95 -3.13 31.91
N LEU A 401 -19.81 -1.82 32.11
CA LEU A 401 -20.80 -0.84 31.64
C LEU A 401 -20.86 -0.75 30.10
N ALA A 402 -19.70 -0.83 29.42
CA ALA A 402 -19.63 -0.86 27.96
C ALA A 402 -20.19 -2.17 27.35
N ALA A 403 -19.98 -3.31 28.01
CA ALA A 403 -20.54 -4.60 27.60
C ALA A 403 -22.08 -4.64 27.74
N LEU A 404 -22.65 -3.95 28.74
CA LEU A 404 -24.11 -3.86 28.93
C LEU A 404 -24.79 -2.93 27.91
N ILE A 405 -24.09 -1.91 27.42
CA ILE A 405 -24.61 -1.00 26.39
C ILE A 405 -24.52 -1.65 24.99
N GLY A 406 -23.51 -2.48 24.73
CA GLY A 406 -23.35 -3.19 23.45
C GLY A 406 -24.29 -4.37 23.23
N ALA A 407 -24.89 -4.94 24.28
CA ALA A 407 -25.80 -6.09 24.18
C ALA A 407 -27.27 -5.72 23.86
N PHE A 408 -27.63 -4.43 23.90
CA PHE A 408 -29.00 -3.97 23.71
C PHE A 408 -29.60 -4.16 22.29
N PRO A 409 -28.83 -4.18 21.17
CA PRO A 409 -29.42 -4.43 19.85
C PRO A 409 -29.84 -5.89 19.62
N PHE A 410 -29.24 -6.84 20.34
CA PHE A 410 -29.48 -8.28 20.13
C PHE A 410 -30.61 -8.86 21.00
N LEU A 411 -30.88 -8.25 22.17
CA LEU A 411 -31.98 -8.69 23.02
C LEU A 411 -33.35 -8.22 22.48
N TYR A 412 -33.39 -7.08 21.77
CA TYR A 412 -34.62 -6.52 21.20
C TYR A 412 -35.12 -7.31 19.98
N GLN A 413 -34.24 -7.92 19.19
CA GLN A 413 -34.66 -8.75 18.04
C GLN A 413 -35.13 -10.16 18.44
N ARG A 414 -34.68 -10.70 19.59
CA ARG A 414 -35.10 -12.03 20.07
C ARG A 414 -36.47 -12.04 20.74
N LEU A 415 -36.92 -10.92 21.31
CA LEU A 415 -38.23 -10.78 21.95
C LEU A 415 -39.38 -10.46 20.97
N ARG A 416 -39.09 -10.26 19.68
CA ARG A 416 -40.10 -9.96 18.64
C ARG A 416 -40.48 -11.17 17.76
N ARG A 417 -39.90 -12.35 18.02
CA ARG A 417 -40.19 -13.62 17.33
C ARG A 417 -40.54 -14.76 18.30
N ALA A 418 -41.19 -14.44 19.41
CA ALA A 418 -41.88 -15.40 20.27
C ALA A 418 -43.38 -15.10 20.25
#